data_AF-A0A6B9YT27-F1
#
_entry.id   AF-A0A6B9YT27-F1
#
_cell.length_a   1.000
_cell.length_b   1.000
_cell.length_c   1.000
_cell.angle_alpha   90.00
_cell.angle_beta   90.00
_cell.angle_gamma   90.00
#
_symmetry.space_group_name_H-M   'P 1'
#
loop_
_entity.id
_entity.type
_entity.pdbx_description
1 polymer ?
#
loop_
_entity_poly.entity_id
_entity_poly.type
_entity_poly.pdbx_seq_one_letter_code
_entity_poly.pdbx_strand_id
1 'polypeptide(L)'
;MRRILSVLFLTLGLVAAPAAAHASPVTYDLSLVNIVGNVFAGGTGSFTIDDTPNFPVDAFFQNGAAGHDLTDLSMTIAGHTFTLADSDSPASVDFLLGQLASINYDGSLANGRFQITLNSGLLGYVYTDLRGGAFSTGQIFATPVAATPEPSSILLLGTGALGFASFAKRKFLA
;
A
#
# COMPACT_ATOMS: atom_id res chain seq x y z
N MET A 1 29.87 -13.65 -42.35
CA MET A 1 30.08 -12.99 -41.04
C MET A 1 28.95 -12.04 -40.62
N ARG A 2 28.27 -11.34 -41.53
CA ARG A 2 27.13 -10.43 -41.21
C ARG A 2 25.90 -11.05 -40.53
N ARG A 3 25.66 -12.38 -40.62
CA ARG A 3 24.46 -13.05 -40.08
C ARG A 3 24.57 -13.51 -38.62
N ILE A 4 25.78 -13.56 -38.07
CA ILE A 4 26.01 -13.95 -36.66
C ILE A 4 25.80 -12.75 -35.73
N LEU A 5 26.03 -11.53 -36.24
CA LEU A 5 25.89 -10.29 -35.48
C LEU A 5 24.42 -9.94 -35.19
N SER A 6 23.50 -10.25 -36.11
CA SER A 6 22.06 -9.94 -35.96
C SER A 6 21.33 -10.83 -34.96
N VAL A 7 21.80 -12.08 -34.74
CA VAL A 7 21.21 -12.98 -33.74
C VAL A 7 21.65 -12.59 -32.32
N LEU A 8 22.89 -12.11 -32.18
CA LEU A 8 23.45 -11.67 -30.90
C LEU A 8 22.74 -10.41 -30.35
N PHE A 9 22.36 -9.47 -31.23
CA PHE A 9 21.62 -8.26 -30.85
C PHE A 9 20.17 -8.55 -30.42
N LEU A 10 19.52 -9.58 -30.96
CA LEU A 10 18.15 -9.94 -30.57
C LEU A 10 18.10 -10.72 -29.24
N THR A 11 19.16 -11.47 -28.91
CA THR A 11 19.29 -12.16 -27.62
C THR A 11 19.73 -11.25 -26.48
N LEU A 12 20.51 -10.18 -26.75
CA LEU A 12 20.91 -9.21 -25.73
C LEU A 12 19.81 -8.18 -25.40
N GLY A 13 18.85 -7.95 -26.28
CA GLY A 13 17.74 -7.01 -26.04
C GLY A 13 16.67 -7.50 -25.06
N LEU A 14 16.64 -8.80 -24.74
CA LEU A 14 15.61 -9.40 -23.86
C LEU A 14 16.04 -9.52 -22.38
N VAL A 15 17.25 -9.10 -22.03
CA VAL A 15 17.84 -9.28 -20.68
C VAL A 15 17.91 -7.96 -19.88
N ALA A 16 17.23 -6.91 -20.35
CA ALA A 16 17.19 -5.63 -19.64
C ALA A 16 15.75 -5.14 -19.45
N ALA A 17 14.90 -5.98 -18.87
CA ALA A 17 13.92 -5.43 -17.96
C ALA A 17 14.69 -5.19 -16.66
N PRO A 18 14.89 -3.94 -16.20
CA PRO A 18 15.20 -3.75 -14.80
C PRO A 18 13.97 -4.28 -14.07
N ALA A 19 14.08 -5.48 -13.49
CA ALA A 19 13.39 -5.76 -12.26
C ALA A 19 13.99 -4.77 -11.27
N ALA A 20 13.46 -3.55 -11.28
CA ALA A 20 13.68 -2.64 -10.19
C ALA A 20 13.04 -3.37 -9.00
N ALA A 21 13.86 -4.09 -8.26
CA ALA A 21 13.51 -4.76 -7.02
C ALA A 21 13.30 -3.69 -5.94
N HIS A 22 12.46 -2.69 -6.25
CA HIS A 22 11.79 -1.95 -5.21
C HIS A 22 10.93 -2.98 -4.49
N ALA A 23 11.05 -3.03 -3.17
CA ALA A 23 10.13 -3.81 -2.38
C ALA A 23 8.70 -3.47 -2.80
N SER A 24 7.85 -4.49 -2.89
CA SER A 24 6.47 -4.27 -3.30
C SER A 24 5.75 -3.54 -2.16
N PRO A 25 4.96 -2.50 -2.48
CA PRO A 25 4.14 -1.85 -1.48
C PRO A 25 3.28 -2.86 -0.71
N VAL A 26 3.16 -2.66 0.60
CA VAL A 26 2.36 -3.51 1.49
C VAL A 26 1.18 -2.71 1.99
N THR A 27 -0.02 -3.21 1.70
CA THR A 27 -1.28 -2.62 2.18
C THR A 27 -1.78 -3.38 3.41
N TYR A 28 -2.31 -2.67 4.38
CA TYR A 28 -2.98 -3.20 5.55
C TYR A 28 -4.42 -2.70 5.58
N ASP A 29 -5.38 -3.61 5.75
CA ASP A 29 -6.76 -3.26 6.04
C ASP A 29 -6.88 -2.90 7.53
N LEU A 30 -7.63 -1.84 7.82
CA LEU A 30 -7.91 -1.34 9.16
C LEU A 30 -9.36 -1.61 9.54
N SER A 31 -9.57 -2.11 10.76
CA SER A 31 -10.87 -2.20 11.42
C SER A 31 -10.83 -1.39 12.71
N LEU A 32 -11.69 -0.38 12.82
CA LEU A 32 -11.85 0.47 13.99
C LEU A 32 -13.04 -0.06 14.80
N VAL A 33 -12.76 -0.70 15.93
CA VAL A 33 -13.78 -1.28 16.80
C VAL A 33 -14.13 -0.29 17.91
N ASN A 34 -15.39 0.16 17.91
CA ASN A 34 -15.90 1.03 18.95
C ASN A 34 -15.90 0.33 20.32
N ILE A 35 -15.34 0.98 21.34
CA ILE A 35 -15.41 0.54 22.74
C ILE A 35 -16.31 1.49 23.54
N VAL A 36 -16.21 2.79 23.28
CA VAL A 36 -16.99 3.83 23.92
C VAL A 36 -17.53 4.78 22.86
N GLY A 37 -18.81 5.13 22.90
CA GLY A 37 -19.39 6.13 22.02
C GLY A 37 -20.74 5.74 21.45
N ASN A 38 -21.25 6.59 20.56
CA ASN A 38 -22.54 6.40 19.88
C ASN A 38 -22.40 6.06 18.38
N VAL A 39 -21.17 5.95 17.87
CA VAL A 39 -20.88 5.39 16.53
C VAL A 39 -20.61 3.88 16.66
N PHE A 40 -21.67 3.09 16.85
CA PHE A 40 -21.56 1.66 17.18
C PHE A 40 -20.99 0.78 16.07
N ALA A 41 -21.15 1.17 14.81
CA ALA A 41 -20.62 0.43 13.67
C ALA A 41 -19.08 0.48 13.59
N GLY A 42 -18.44 1.37 14.38
CA GLY A 42 -17.02 1.61 14.27
C GLY A 42 -16.63 2.26 12.94
N GLY A 43 -15.47 1.89 12.43
CA GLY A 43 -14.94 2.36 11.15
C GLY A 43 -14.08 1.31 10.45
N THR A 44 -13.71 1.61 9.21
CA THR A 44 -12.88 0.76 8.36
C THR A 44 -11.90 1.62 7.60
N GLY A 45 -10.75 1.09 7.22
CA GLY A 45 -9.78 1.85 6.43
C GLY A 45 -8.70 0.97 5.85
N SER A 46 -7.65 1.61 5.36
CA SER A 46 -6.42 0.96 4.95
C SER A 46 -5.26 1.93 5.03
N PHE A 47 -4.05 1.40 5.09
CA PHE A 47 -2.84 2.16 4.80
C PHE A 47 -1.89 1.33 3.93
N THR A 48 -1.02 2.01 3.19
CA THR A 48 -0.03 1.38 2.31
C THR A 48 1.34 1.97 2.55
N ILE A 49 2.32 1.11 2.79
CA ILE A 49 3.74 1.45 2.90
C ILE A 49 4.49 0.95 1.67
N ASP A 50 5.54 1.64 1.25
CA ASP A 50 6.27 1.33 0.03
C ASP A 50 7.34 0.22 0.17
N ASP A 51 7.55 -0.29 1.37
CA ASP A 51 8.44 -1.42 1.66
C ASP A 51 7.81 -2.36 2.70
N THR A 52 8.31 -3.58 2.75
CA THR A 52 7.97 -4.53 3.81
C THR A 52 8.78 -4.23 5.06
N PRO A 53 8.14 -4.10 6.24
CA PRO A 53 8.85 -3.87 7.50
C PRO A 53 9.86 -4.99 7.76
N ASN A 54 11.15 -4.66 7.79
CA ASN A 54 12.23 -5.66 7.81
C ASN A 54 13.27 -5.45 8.92
N PHE A 55 13.15 -4.35 9.68
CA PHE A 55 14.00 -4.05 10.83
C PHE A 55 13.30 -4.31 12.17
N PRO A 56 14.05 -4.45 13.28
CA PRO A 56 13.48 -4.57 14.62
C PRO A 56 12.57 -3.40 15.00
N VAL A 57 12.92 -2.20 14.56
CA VAL A 57 12.08 -1.00 14.63
C VAL A 57 12.09 -0.41 13.23
N ASP A 58 10.92 -0.19 12.68
CA ASP A 58 10.74 0.39 11.35
C ASP A 58 9.66 1.46 11.39
N ALA A 59 9.78 2.48 10.54
CA ALA A 59 8.84 3.58 10.50
C ALA A 59 8.67 4.11 9.09
N PHE A 60 7.41 4.38 8.73
CA PHE A 60 7.03 4.92 7.44
C PHE A 60 6.30 6.23 7.65
N PHE A 61 6.68 7.24 6.89
CA PHE A 61 6.22 8.61 7.10
C PHE A 61 5.49 9.12 5.86
N GLN A 62 4.49 9.97 6.07
CA GLN A 62 3.85 10.68 4.97
C GLN A 62 4.86 11.56 4.24
N ASN A 63 5.00 11.36 2.92
CA ASN A 63 6.07 11.96 2.10
C ASN A 63 7.47 11.52 2.56
N GLY A 64 7.60 10.27 2.98
CA GLY A 64 8.85 9.64 3.36
C GLY A 64 9.79 9.46 2.16
N ALA A 65 11.02 9.05 2.44
CA ALA A 65 11.92 8.61 1.39
C ALA A 65 11.48 7.24 0.86
N ALA A 66 11.89 6.91 -0.37
CA ALA A 66 11.68 5.58 -0.92
C ALA A 66 12.24 4.50 0.03
N GLY A 67 11.43 3.49 0.34
CA GLY A 67 11.68 2.45 1.33
C GLY A 67 11.13 2.74 2.73
N HIS A 68 10.65 3.97 2.97
CA HIS A 68 10.13 4.45 4.26
C HIS A 68 8.95 5.41 4.07
N ASP A 69 8.21 5.29 2.97
CA ASP A 69 7.08 6.16 2.64
C ASP A 69 5.74 5.52 3.01
N LEU A 70 4.92 6.29 3.73
CA LEU A 70 3.51 6.02 3.93
C LEU A 70 2.76 6.60 2.73
N THR A 71 2.64 5.77 1.70
CA THR A 71 2.09 6.17 0.39
C THR A 71 0.60 6.42 0.39
N ASP A 72 -0.15 5.74 1.28
CA ASP A 72 -1.59 5.92 1.40
C ASP A 72 -2.04 5.63 2.83
N LEU A 73 -3.07 6.36 3.26
CA LEU A 73 -3.81 6.11 4.48
C LEU A 73 -5.21 6.70 4.30
N SER A 74 -6.22 5.87 4.50
CA SER A 74 -7.62 6.21 4.34
C SER A 74 -8.45 5.51 5.41
N MET A 75 -9.40 6.23 6.01
CA MET A 75 -10.29 5.68 7.02
C MET A 75 -11.67 6.27 6.88
N THR A 76 -12.69 5.43 6.98
CA THR A 76 -14.09 5.83 6.99
C THR A 76 -14.72 5.48 8.31
N ILE A 77 -15.30 6.49 8.98
CA ILE A 77 -16.05 6.36 10.22
C ILE A 77 -17.25 7.29 10.21
N ALA A 78 -18.41 6.81 10.67
CA ALA A 78 -19.66 7.57 10.66
C ALA A 78 -20.03 8.21 9.29
N GLY A 79 -19.61 7.59 8.19
CA GLY A 79 -19.85 8.10 6.83
C GLY A 79 -18.88 9.20 6.37
N HIS A 80 -17.83 9.49 7.14
CA HIS A 80 -16.78 10.45 6.82
C HIS A 80 -15.47 9.74 6.53
N THR A 81 -14.87 10.06 5.39
CA THR A 81 -13.58 9.50 4.96
C THR A 81 -12.47 10.52 5.19
N PHE A 82 -11.47 10.11 5.97
CA PHE A 82 -10.24 10.84 6.26
C PHE A 82 -9.10 10.20 5.48
N THR A 83 -8.27 11.02 4.86
CA THR A 83 -7.11 10.59 4.08
C THR A 83 -5.84 11.31 4.52
N LEU A 84 -4.68 10.95 3.96
CA LEU A 84 -3.44 11.72 4.15
C LEU A 84 -3.58 13.21 3.80
N ALA A 85 -4.48 13.58 2.88
CA ALA A 85 -4.72 14.98 2.51
C ALA A 85 -5.44 15.78 3.61
N ASP A 86 -6.11 15.10 4.53
CA ASP A 86 -6.88 15.69 5.64
C ASP A 86 -6.06 15.74 6.94
N SER A 87 -4.77 15.38 6.88
CA SER A 87 -3.89 15.30 8.04
C SER A 87 -3.49 16.69 8.55
N ASP A 88 -3.75 16.96 9.82
CA ASP A 88 -3.35 18.19 10.52
C ASP A 88 -1.86 18.18 10.91
N SER A 89 -1.22 17.00 10.92
CA SER A 89 0.22 16.79 11.14
C SER A 89 0.76 15.65 10.27
N PRO A 90 2.08 15.55 10.01
CA PRO A 90 2.62 14.45 9.22
C PRO A 90 2.29 13.09 9.84
N ALA A 91 1.63 12.24 9.06
CA ALA A 91 1.25 10.91 9.52
C ALA A 91 2.45 9.94 9.53
N SER A 92 2.42 8.96 10.42
CA SER A 92 3.39 7.87 10.42
C SER A 92 2.78 6.54 10.87
N VAL A 93 3.41 5.45 10.46
CA VAL A 93 3.14 4.10 10.99
C VAL A 93 4.45 3.48 11.45
N ASP A 94 4.43 2.92 12.66
CA ASP A 94 5.60 2.34 13.28
C ASP A 94 5.41 0.83 13.46
N PHE A 95 6.46 0.08 13.15
CA PHE A 95 6.53 -1.35 13.31
C PHE A 95 7.59 -1.73 14.35
N LEU A 96 7.26 -2.74 15.15
CA LEU A 96 8.17 -3.37 16.09
C LEU A 96 8.21 -4.87 15.78
N LEU A 97 9.40 -5.38 15.47
CA LEU A 97 9.63 -6.78 15.10
C LEU A 97 8.71 -7.25 13.95
N GLY A 98 8.50 -6.39 12.96
CA GLY A 98 7.63 -6.64 11.80
C GLY A 98 6.12 -6.57 12.09
N GLN A 99 5.71 -6.26 13.31
CA GLN A 99 4.30 -6.08 13.70
C GLN A 99 3.96 -4.61 13.81
N LEU A 100 2.76 -4.21 13.38
CA LEU A 100 2.30 -2.84 13.53
C LEU A 100 2.18 -2.51 15.03
N ALA A 101 2.88 -1.47 15.47
CA ALA A 101 2.91 -1.03 16.86
C ALA A 101 2.11 0.26 17.08
N SER A 102 2.12 1.16 16.09
CA SER A 102 1.55 2.50 16.20
C SER A 102 1.11 3.02 14.83
N ILE A 103 0.03 3.78 14.83
CA ILE A 103 -0.36 4.67 13.73
C ILE A 103 -0.53 6.05 14.36
N ASN A 104 0.24 7.02 13.89
CA ASN A 104 0.15 8.40 14.34
C ASN A 104 -0.50 9.22 13.22
N TYR A 105 -1.73 9.66 13.45
CA TYR A 105 -2.51 10.43 12.48
C TYR A 105 -3.50 11.31 13.22
N ASP A 106 -3.53 12.60 12.89
CA ASP A 106 -4.54 13.55 13.32
C ASP A 106 -5.19 14.11 12.07
N GLY A 107 -6.47 13.83 11.85
CA GLY A 107 -7.19 14.24 10.65
C GLY A 107 -8.39 15.11 10.98
N SER A 108 -8.65 16.10 10.11
CA SER A 108 -9.81 16.98 10.27
C SER A 108 -10.54 17.24 8.95
N LEU A 109 -11.87 17.25 9.01
CA LEU A 109 -12.74 17.52 7.86
C LEU A 109 -13.71 18.66 8.16
N ALA A 110 -14.22 19.27 7.09
CA ALA A 110 -15.25 20.32 7.16
C ALA A 110 -14.88 21.44 8.14
N ASN A 111 -13.66 21.97 8.00
CA ASN A 111 -13.08 23.02 8.85
C ASN A 111 -13.00 22.61 10.34
N GLY A 112 -12.50 21.40 10.61
CA GLY A 112 -12.32 20.90 11.97
C GLY A 112 -13.58 20.38 12.65
N ARG A 113 -14.72 20.26 11.94
CA ARG A 113 -15.96 19.74 12.53
C ARG A 113 -15.83 18.27 12.91
N PHE A 114 -15.32 17.47 11.97
CA PHE A 114 -15.08 16.05 12.20
C PHE A 114 -13.60 15.88 12.43
N GLN A 115 -13.25 15.24 13.54
CA GLN A 115 -11.87 15.03 13.94
C GLN A 115 -11.66 13.54 14.21
N ILE A 116 -10.51 13.03 13.80
CA ILE A 116 -10.05 11.71 14.15
C ILE A 116 -8.59 11.75 14.57
N THR A 117 -8.25 11.08 15.66
CA THR A 117 -6.87 10.88 16.12
C THR A 117 -6.62 9.39 16.25
N LEU A 118 -5.52 8.92 15.68
CA LEU A 118 -4.94 7.61 15.92
C LEU A 118 -3.71 7.79 16.82
N ASN A 119 -3.63 7.02 17.90
CA ASN A 119 -2.63 7.24 18.95
C ASN A 119 -1.46 6.25 18.89
N SER A 120 -0.26 6.77 19.14
CA SER A 120 1.06 6.11 19.17
C SER A 120 1.33 5.23 20.41
N GLY A 121 0.32 4.44 20.79
CA GLY A 121 0.45 3.38 21.78
C GLY A 121 -0.87 2.62 21.91
N LEU A 122 -0.82 1.29 21.79
CA LEU A 122 -1.96 0.37 21.90
C LEU A 122 -2.97 0.39 20.74
N LEU A 123 -2.62 0.98 19.59
CA LEU A 123 -3.47 1.02 18.39
C LEU A 123 -4.89 1.54 18.71
N GLY A 124 -4.96 2.70 19.37
CA GLY A 124 -6.22 3.34 19.74
C GLY A 124 -6.66 4.40 18.74
N TYR A 125 -7.97 4.66 18.67
CA TYR A 125 -8.52 5.80 17.94
C TYR A 125 -9.53 6.60 18.76
N VAL A 126 -9.69 7.86 18.40
CA VAL A 126 -10.74 8.76 18.88
C VAL A 126 -11.33 9.50 17.67
N TYR A 127 -12.66 9.49 17.54
CA TYR A 127 -13.42 10.24 16.55
C TYR A 127 -14.44 11.12 17.26
N THR A 128 -14.62 12.36 16.77
CA THR A 128 -15.61 13.31 17.27
C THR A 128 -16.24 14.13 16.13
N ASP A 129 -17.57 14.28 16.13
CA ASP A 129 -18.32 15.34 15.44
C ASP A 129 -18.69 16.42 16.46
N LEU A 130 -17.98 17.55 16.40
CA LEU A 130 -18.14 18.66 17.34
C LEU A 130 -19.51 19.35 17.28
N ARG A 131 -20.33 19.08 16.25
CA ARG A 131 -21.66 19.70 16.08
C ARG A 131 -22.81 18.70 16.12
N GLY A 132 -22.58 17.48 15.65
CA GLY A 132 -23.59 16.40 15.65
C GLY A 132 -23.59 15.55 16.91
N GLY A 133 -22.59 15.69 17.78
CA GLY A 133 -22.49 14.92 19.04
C GLY A 133 -22.17 13.44 18.83
N ALA A 134 -21.80 13.04 17.61
CA ALA A 134 -21.29 11.72 17.33
C ALA A 134 -19.85 11.61 17.88
N PHE A 135 -19.54 10.53 18.59
CA PHE A 135 -18.20 10.28 19.08
C PHE A 135 -17.94 8.77 19.19
N SER A 136 -16.66 8.41 19.10
CA SER A 136 -16.22 7.04 19.21
C SER A 136 -14.77 6.97 19.65
N THR A 137 -14.50 6.20 20.69
CA THR A 137 -13.16 5.82 21.13
C THR A 137 -13.06 4.31 21.11
N GLY A 138 -11.95 3.78 20.60
CA GLY A 138 -11.83 2.35 20.43
C GLY A 138 -10.45 1.88 20.03
N GLN A 139 -10.41 0.65 19.52
CA GLN A 139 -9.18 -0.04 19.09
C GLN A 139 -9.13 -0.19 17.58
N ILE A 140 -7.92 -0.21 17.04
CA ILE A 140 -7.59 -0.44 15.64
C ILE A 140 -7.00 -1.83 15.53
N PHE A 141 -7.50 -2.60 14.57
CA PHE A 141 -6.91 -3.86 14.15
C PHE A 141 -6.42 -3.69 12.72
N ALA A 142 -5.19 -4.10 12.45
CA ALA A 142 -4.60 -4.06 11.12
C ALA A 142 -4.30 -5.48 10.63
N THR A 143 -4.70 -5.79 9.41
CA THR A 143 -4.41 -7.07 8.77
C THR A 143 -3.73 -6.83 7.43
N PRO A 144 -2.53 -7.41 7.19
CA PRO A 144 -1.87 -7.26 5.90
C PRO A 144 -2.73 -7.87 4.79
N VAL A 145 -2.89 -7.14 3.70
CA VAL A 145 -3.59 -7.60 2.51
C VAL A 145 -2.67 -8.54 1.75
N ALA A 146 -3.17 -9.71 1.39
CA ALA A 146 -2.39 -10.67 0.62
C ALA A 146 -2.01 -10.06 -0.75
N ALA A 147 -0.73 -10.12 -1.10
CA ALA A 147 -0.28 -9.68 -2.42
C ALA A 147 -1.08 -10.42 -3.50
N THR A 148 -1.74 -9.67 -4.37
CA THR A 148 -2.43 -10.27 -5.52
C THR A 148 -1.35 -10.84 -6.45
N PRO A 149 -1.34 -12.16 -6.72
CA PRO A 149 -0.34 -12.73 -7.61
C PRO A 149 -0.41 -12.05 -8.97
N GLU A 150 0.72 -11.52 -9.44
CA GLU A 150 0.77 -10.92 -10.77
C GLU A 150 0.30 -11.96 -11.81
N PRO A 151 -0.59 -11.58 -12.74
CA PRO A 151 -1.09 -12.52 -13.71
C PRO A 151 0.08 -13.05 -14.55
N SER A 152 0.17 -14.37 -14.68
CA SER A 152 1.21 -15.05 -15.47
C SER A 152 1.15 -14.73 -16.97
N SER A 153 0.37 -13.73 -17.38
CA SER A 153 0.24 -13.22 -18.73
C SER A 153 1.56 -12.63 -19.27
N ILE A 154 2.46 -12.13 -18.43
CA ILE A 154 3.82 -11.73 -18.87
C ILE A 154 4.64 -12.94 -19.30
N LEU A 155 4.59 -14.03 -18.51
CA LEU A 155 5.23 -15.30 -18.87
C LEU A 155 4.58 -15.89 -20.13
N LEU A 156 3.25 -15.82 -20.25
CA LEU A 156 2.52 -16.28 -21.44
C LEU A 156 2.83 -15.44 -22.68
N LEU A 157 2.99 -14.12 -22.54
CA LEU A 157 3.38 -13.23 -23.63
C LEU A 157 4.83 -13.52 -24.07
N GLY A 158 5.74 -13.72 -23.12
CA GLY A 158 7.13 -14.08 -23.40
C GLY A 158 7.27 -15.43 -24.10
N THR A 159 6.61 -16.46 -23.56
CA THR A 159 6.60 -17.80 -24.17
C THR A 159 5.85 -17.83 -25.50
N GLY A 160 4.75 -17.08 -25.62
CA GLY A 160 3.99 -16.91 -26.85
C GLY A 160 4.82 -16.25 -27.95
N ALA A 161 5.54 -15.17 -27.64
CA ALA A 161 6.43 -14.49 -28.60
C ALA A 161 7.57 -15.40 -29.09
N LEU A 162 8.15 -16.21 -28.21
CA LEU A 162 9.14 -17.22 -28.58
C LEU A 162 8.55 -18.33 -29.46
N GLY A 163 7.32 -18.76 -29.17
CA GLY A 163 6.55 -19.69 -29.99
C GLY A 163 6.26 -19.14 -31.40
N PHE A 164 5.87 -17.87 -31.51
CA PHE A 164 5.64 -17.22 -32.79
C PHE A 164 6.93 -17.03 -33.61
N ALA A 165 8.03 -16.63 -32.97
CA ALA A 165 9.32 -16.47 -33.64
C ALA A 165 9.84 -17.78 -34.24
N SER A 166 9.67 -18.89 -33.51
CA SER A 166 10.04 -20.23 -33.99
C SER A 166 9.12 -20.73 -35.12
N PHE A 167 7.82 -20.40 -35.09
CA PHE A 167 6.90 -20.72 -36.18
C PHE A 167 7.16 -19.90 -37.46
N ALA A 168 7.45 -18.59 -37.32
CA ALA A 168 7.76 -17.72 -38.45
C ALA A 168 9.04 -18.15 -39.17
N LYS A 169 10.07 -18.59 -38.43
CA LYS A 169 11.34 -19.06 -39.02
C LYS A 169 11.16 -20.29 -39.93
N ARG A 170 10.17 -21.14 -39.65
CA ARG A 170 9.89 -22.35 -40.44
C ARG A 170 9.17 -22.06 -41.76
N LYS A 171 8.40 -20.96 -41.85
CA LYS A 171 7.60 -20.61 -43.03
C LYS A 171 8.35 -19.79 -44.08
N PHE A 172 9.44 -19.11 -43.71
CA PHE A 172 10.23 -18.27 -44.62
C PHE A 172 11.56 -18.91 -45.08
N LEU A 173 11.81 -20.17 -44.71
CA LEU A 173 12.97 -20.97 -45.16
C LEU A 173 12.58 -22.16 -46.06
N ALA A 174 11.30 -22.26 -46.43
CA ALA A 174 10.78 -23.10 -47.51
C ALA A 174 10.41 -22.20 -48.70
#